data_AF-A0AAW7ISY3-F1
#
_entry.id   AF-A0AAW7ISY3-F1
#
_cell.length_a   1.000
_cell.length_b   1.000
_cell.length_c   1.000
_cell.angle_alpha   90.00
_cell.angle_beta   90.00
_cell.angle_gamma   90.00
#
_symmetry.space_group_name_H-M   'P 1'
#
loop_
_entity.id
_entity.type
_entity.pdbx_description
1 polymer ?
#
loop_
_entity_poly.entity_id
_entity_poly.type
_entity_poly.pdbx_seq_one_letter_code
_entity_poly.pdbx_strand_id
1 'polypeptide(L)'
;MAKESNFYKGLKLLGAQKEQELNDKIQNLLNNRELIETVSDNAQLQIPKINRMQEASERMSIIMNYPTKKDVASLAKLVIQLEEKIDRLEELLMDWDGNVRGNSSLRNKRNAYSSRKKFKKSSWESNEIEGSKKRLADFMNESLLLSAQLPKFDSFGQGNSNV
;
A
#
# COMPACT_ATOMS: atom_id res chain seq x y z
N MET A 1 33.14 36.66 -40.52
CA MET A 1 32.67 36.10 -39.23
C MET A 1 31.48 36.84 -38.60
N ALA A 2 31.21 38.13 -38.89
CA ALA A 2 30.08 38.86 -38.28
C ALA A 2 28.67 38.56 -38.85
N LYS A 3 28.57 37.91 -40.02
CA LYS A 3 27.28 37.65 -40.69
C LYS A 3 26.53 36.45 -40.11
N GLU A 4 27.28 35.44 -39.64
CA GLU A 4 26.72 34.21 -39.07
C GLU A 4 26.11 34.41 -37.67
N SER A 5 26.69 35.33 -36.86
CA SER A 5 26.18 35.64 -35.52
C SER A 5 24.82 36.34 -35.55
N ASN A 6 24.55 37.14 -36.60
CA ASN A 6 23.27 37.84 -36.77
C ASN A 6 22.15 36.87 -37.22
N PHE A 7 22.47 35.88 -38.04
CA PHE A 7 21.52 34.84 -38.44
C PHE A 7 21.13 33.95 -37.24
N TYR A 8 22.11 33.53 -36.46
CA TYR A 8 21.87 32.74 -35.24
C TYR A 8 21.04 33.50 -34.20
N LYS A 9 21.29 34.80 -34.02
CA LYS A 9 20.45 35.67 -33.17
C LYS A 9 19.01 35.76 -33.68
N GLY A 10 18.81 35.88 -34.99
CA GLY A 10 17.47 35.90 -35.60
C GLY A 10 16.71 34.59 -35.40
N LEU A 11 17.38 33.45 -35.58
CA LEU A 11 16.78 32.13 -35.37
C LEU A 11 16.40 31.90 -33.90
N LYS A 12 17.27 32.34 -32.97
CA LYS A 12 17.00 32.24 -31.53
C LYS A 12 15.80 33.09 -31.11
N LEU A 13 15.65 34.29 -31.71
CA LEU A 13 14.51 35.17 -31.44
C LEU A 13 13.20 34.57 -31.97
N LEU A 14 13.23 34.01 -33.19
CA LEU A 14 12.08 33.33 -33.79
C LEU A 14 11.67 32.08 -33.00
N GLY A 15 12.66 31.29 -32.56
CA GLY A 15 12.44 30.12 -31.70
C GLY A 15 11.77 30.51 -30.38
N ALA A 16 12.30 31.53 -29.70
CA ALA A 16 11.72 32.01 -28.45
C ALA A 16 10.29 32.55 -28.62
N GLN A 17 10.01 33.26 -29.72
CA GLN A 17 8.66 33.72 -30.03
C GLN A 17 7.68 32.56 -30.28
N LYS A 18 8.12 31.50 -30.97
CA LYS A 18 7.30 30.32 -31.22
C LYS A 18 7.09 29.47 -29.98
N GLU A 19 8.09 29.35 -29.12
CA GLU A 19 7.96 28.70 -27.81
C GLU A 19 6.96 29.44 -26.93
N GLN A 20 7.01 30.78 -26.92
CA GLN A 20 6.07 31.59 -26.15
C GLN A 20 4.63 31.44 -26.69
N GLU A 21 4.43 31.50 -28.01
CA GLU A 21 3.11 31.30 -28.63
C GLU A 21 2.54 29.89 -28.32
N LEU A 22 3.38 28.87 -28.29
CA LEU A 22 2.98 27.51 -27.91
C LEU A 22 2.64 27.40 -26.42
N ASN A 23 3.46 27.99 -25.54
CA ASN A 23 3.18 28.00 -24.11
C ASN A 23 1.88 28.72 -23.79
N ASP A 24 1.61 29.85 -24.44
CA ASP A 24 0.37 30.60 -24.24
C ASP A 24 -0.84 29.80 -24.72
N LYS A 25 -0.73 29.06 -25.84
CA LYS A 25 -1.79 28.16 -26.31
C LYS A 25 -2.03 26.98 -25.36
N ILE A 26 -0.96 26.36 -24.87
CA ILE A 26 -1.05 25.25 -23.90
C ILE A 26 -1.68 25.75 -22.59
N GLN A 27 -1.23 26.90 -22.09
CA GLN A 27 -1.83 27.51 -20.91
C GLN A 27 -3.30 27.82 -21.13
N ASN A 28 -3.70 28.40 -22.26
CA ASN A 28 -5.10 28.69 -22.53
C ASN A 28 -5.99 27.43 -22.62
N LEU A 29 -5.46 26.32 -23.13
CA LEU A 29 -6.17 25.04 -23.14
C LEU A 29 -6.30 24.43 -21.74
N LEU A 30 -5.26 24.52 -20.92
CA LEU A 30 -5.24 23.98 -19.55
C LEU A 30 -6.03 24.84 -18.56
N ASN A 31 -6.05 26.16 -18.76
CA ASN A 31 -6.79 27.10 -17.91
C ASN A 31 -8.26 27.24 -18.32
N ASN A 32 -8.73 26.42 -19.26
CA ASN A 32 -10.14 26.41 -19.59
C ASN A 32 -10.92 25.65 -18.51
N ARG A 33 -11.38 26.41 -17.51
CA ARG A 33 -12.19 25.94 -16.39
C ARG A 33 -13.41 25.12 -16.84
N GLU A 34 -13.97 25.43 -17.99
CA GLU A 34 -15.11 24.72 -18.59
C GLU A 34 -14.73 23.29 -19.02
N LEU A 35 -13.50 23.08 -19.52
CA LEU A 35 -12.98 21.74 -19.81
C LEU A 35 -12.73 20.93 -18.53
N ILE A 36 -12.22 21.58 -17.49
CA ILE A 36 -12.00 20.93 -16.20
C ILE A 36 -13.33 20.52 -15.55
N GLU A 37 -14.32 21.42 -15.57
CA GLU A 37 -15.67 21.16 -15.04
C GLU A 37 -16.37 20.05 -15.85
N THR A 38 -16.33 20.09 -17.19
CA THR A 38 -16.93 19.02 -18.02
C THR A 38 -16.24 17.67 -17.89
N VAL A 39 -14.92 17.62 -17.70
CA VAL A 39 -14.19 16.38 -17.42
C VAL A 39 -14.52 15.86 -16.03
N SER A 40 -14.61 16.75 -15.03
CA SER A 40 -15.03 16.40 -13.66
C SER A 40 -16.45 15.83 -13.65
N ASP A 41 -17.39 16.45 -14.34
CA ASP A 41 -18.79 16.00 -14.41
C ASP A 41 -18.90 14.65 -15.14
N ASN A 42 -18.15 14.47 -16.22
CA ASN A 42 -18.05 13.18 -16.90
C ASN A 42 -17.40 12.09 -16.03
N ALA A 43 -16.40 12.46 -15.23
CA ALA A 43 -15.79 11.53 -14.27
C ALA A 43 -16.81 11.12 -13.20
N GLN A 44 -17.59 12.07 -12.66
CA GLN A 44 -18.65 11.78 -11.69
C GLN A 44 -19.73 10.85 -12.25
N LEU A 45 -20.08 10.97 -13.53
CA LEU A 45 -21.01 10.06 -14.21
C LEU A 45 -20.44 8.65 -14.41
N GLN A 46 -19.11 8.49 -14.42
CA GLN A 46 -18.45 7.19 -14.56
C GLN A 46 -18.26 6.46 -13.22
N ILE A 47 -18.17 7.18 -12.10
CA ILE A 47 -18.10 6.61 -10.75
C ILE A 47 -19.16 5.52 -10.50
N PRO A 48 -20.47 5.72 -10.78
CA PRO A 48 -21.47 4.68 -10.55
C PRO A 48 -21.27 3.44 -11.42
N LYS A 49 -20.70 3.59 -12.63
CA LYS A 49 -20.37 2.44 -13.50
C LYS A 49 -19.22 1.63 -12.91
N ILE A 50 -18.17 2.31 -12.45
CA ILE A 50 -17.01 1.69 -11.80
C ILE A 50 -17.44 0.95 -10.53
N ASN A 51 -18.31 1.57 -9.71
CA ASN A 51 -18.85 0.95 -8.51
C ASN A 51 -19.64 -0.33 -8.80
N ARG A 52 -20.46 -0.33 -9.86
CA ARG A 52 -21.19 -1.54 -10.30
C ARG A 52 -20.24 -2.64 -10.79
N MET A 53 -19.18 -2.29 -11.50
CA MET A 53 -18.16 -3.26 -11.91
C MET A 53 -17.42 -3.85 -10.71
N GLN A 54 -17.10 -3.02 -9.71
CA GLN A 54 -16.50 -3.49 -8.47
C GLN A 54 -17.44 -4.44 -7.72
N GLU A 55 -18.72 -4.10 -7.60
CA GLU A 55 -19.72 -4.96 -6.95
C GLU A 55 -19.92 -6.28 -7.70
N ALA A 56 -19.93 -6.26 -9.03
CA ALA A 56 -19.97 -7.48 -9.83
C ALA A 56 -18.72 -8.35 -9.61
N SER A 57 -17.53 -7.73 -9.53
CA SER A 57 -16.29 -8.43 -9.21
C SER A 57 -16.31 -9.05 -7.81
N GLU A 58 -16.90 -8.38 -6.82
CA GLU A 58 -17.09 -8.94 -5.48
C GLU A 58 -18.08 -10.12 -5.47
N ARG A 59 -19.15 -10.06 -6.27
CA ARG A 59 -20.06 -11.21 -6.38
C ARG A 59 -19.40 -12.40 -7.08
N MET A 60 -18.58 -12.14 -8.08
CA MET A 60 -17.82 -13.17 -8.79
C MET A 60 -16.77 -13.83 -7.87
N SER A 61 -16.20 -13.07 -6.94
CA SER A 61 -15.20 -13.59 -6.00
C SER A 61 -15.74 -14.67 -5.08
N ILE A 62 -17.05 -14.65 -4.77
CA ILE A 62 -17.72 -15.69 -3.99
C ILE A 62 -17.69 -17.03 -4.74
N ILE A 63 -17.91 -17.00 -6.06
CA ILE A 63 -17.95 -18.20 -6.89
C ILE A 63 -16.53 -18.71 -7.15
N MET A 64 -15.61 -17.80 -7.47
CA MET A 64 -14.24 -18.13 -7.86
C MET A 64 -13.27 -18.24 -6.67
N ASN A 65 -13.75 -17.97 -5.45
CA ASN A 65 -13.02 -18.03 -4.20
C ASN A 65 -11.67 -17.29 -4.21
N TYR A 66 -11.62 -16.09 -4.79
CA TYR A 66 -10.44 -15.22 -4.72
C TYR A 66 -10.67 -14.07 -3.73
N PRO A 67 -9.63 -13.61 -3.01
CA PRO A 67 -9.77 -12.53 -2.03
C PRO A 67 -10.02 -11.18 -2.71
N THR A 68 -10.96 -10.39 -2.17
CA THR A 68 -11.28 -9.05 -2.69
C THR A 68 -10.58 -7.95 -1.90
N LYS A 69 -10.56 -6.73 -2.46
CA LYS A 69 -10.03 -5.54 -1.78
C LYS A 69 -10.75 -5.29 -0.44
N LYS A 70 -12.05 -5.57 -0.34
CA LYS A 70 -12.82 -5.41 0.90
C LYS A 70 -12.43 -6.43 1.95
N ASP A 71 -12.15 -7.67 1.54
CA ASP A 71 -11.72 -8.72 2.47
C ASP A 71 -10.36 -8.39 3.07
N VAL A 72 -9.42 -7.93 2.24
CA VAL A 72 -8.08 -7.50 2.70
C VAL A 72 -8.19 -6.33 3.68
N ALA A 73 -9.03 -5.33 3.39
CA ALA A 73 -9.25 -4.20 4.29
C ALA A 73 -9.90 -4.62 5.62
N SER A 74 -10.86 -5.55 5.56
CA SER A 74 -11.55 -6.08 6.74
C SER A 74 -10.60 -6.88 7.62
N LEU A 75 -9.74 -7.70 7.02
CA LEU A 75 -8.69 -8.43 7.71
C LEU A 75 -7.69 -7.48 8.38
N ALA A 76 -7.23 -6.45 7.68
CA ALA A 76 -6.33 -5.45 8.25
C ALA A 76 -6.96 -4.75 9.47
N LYS A 77 -8.25 -4.39 9.39
CA LYS A 77 -8.98 -3.81 10.51
C LYS A 77 -9.04 -4.76 11.71
N LEU A 78 -9.30 -6.05 11.47
CA LEU A 78 -9.33 -7.06 12.53
C LEU A 78 -7.96 -7.22 13.20
N VAL A 79 -6.87 -7.21 12.41
CA VAL A 79 -5.51 -7.27 12.92
C VAL A 79 -5.22 -6.08 13.84
N ILE A 80 -5.53 -4.86 13.42
CA ILE A 80 -5.36 -3.66 14.26
C ILE A 80 -6.15 -3.80 15.57
N GLN A 81 -7.40 -4.26 15.51
CA GLN A 81 -8.20 -4.47 16.71
C GLN A 81 -7.65 -5.55 17.65
N LEU A 82 -7.00 -6.57 17.10
CA LEU A 82 -6.33 -7.59 17.89
C LEU A 82 -5.09 -7.03 18.56
N GLU A 83 -4.28 -6.26 17.85
CA GLU A 83 -3.11 -5.56 18.41
C GLU A 83 -3.53 -4.66 19.58
N GLU A 84 -4.54 -3.80 19.40
CA GLU A 84 -5.07 -2.95 20.47
C GLU A 84 -5.57 -3.74 21.70
N LYS A 85 -6.14 -4.94 21.49
CA LYS A 85 -6.59 -5.79 22.59
C LYS A 85 -5.43 -6.46 23.30
N ILE A 86 -4.40 -6.88 22.56
CA ILE A 86 -3.18 -7.46 23.12
C ILE A 86 -2.47 -6.40 23.97
N ASP A 87 -2.31 -5.18 23.46
CA ASP A 87 -1.68 -4.07 24.19
C ASP A 87 -2.39 -3.80 25.53
N ARG A 88 -3.74 -3.81 25.54
CA ARG A 88 -4.53 -3.67 26.78
C ARG A 88 -4.31 -4.81 27.76
N LEU A 89 -4.16 -6.04 27.26
CA LEU A 89 -3.87 -7.20 28.11
C LEU A 89 -2.45 -7.12 28.69
N GLU A 90 -1.49 -6.65 27.91
CA GLU A 90 -0.13 -6.40 28.38
C GLU A 90 -0.08 -5.32 29.45
N GLU A 91 -0.81 -4.22 29.26
CA GLU A 91 -0.95 -3.15 30.26
C GLU A 91 -1.56 -3.69 31.56
N LEU A 92 -2.66 -4.44 31.48
CA LEU A 92 -3.27 -5.07 32.65
C LEU A 92 -2.34 -6.07 33.35
N LEU A 93 -1.53 -6.81 32.59
CA LEU A 93 -0.55 -7.73 33.14
C LEU A 93 0.59 -6.99 33.84
N MET A 94 1.05 -5.87 33.26
CA MET A 94 2.06 -5.00 33.88
C MET A 94 1.53 -4.34 35.16
N ASP A 95 0.28 -3.86 35.15
CA ASP A 95 -0.38 -3.28 36.33
C ASP A 95 -0.60 -4.34 37.42
N TRP A 96 -0.93 -5.56 37.04
CA TRP A 96 -1.06 -6.68 37.96
C TRP A 96 0.30 -7.08 38.57
N ASP A 97 1.36 -7.24 37.78
CA ASP A 97 2.72 -7.50 38.28
C ASP A 97 3.22 -6.34 39.16
N GLY A 98 2.92 -5.10 38.77
CA GLY A 98 3.19 -3.89 39.54
C GLY A 98 2.48 -3.86 40.89
N ASN A 99 1.20 -4.22 40.94
CA ASN A 99 0.42 -4.32 42.19
C ASN A 99 0.86 -5.49 43.07
N VAL A 100 1.22 -6.64 42.48
CA VAL A 100 1.75 -7.79 43.22
C VAL A 100 3.13 -7.46 43.81
N ARG A 101 4.01 -6.78 43.07
CA ARG A 101 5.31 -6.29 43.57
C ARG A 101 5.12 -5.15 44.60
N GLY A 102 4.18 -4.24 44.40
CA GLY A 102 3.83 -3.17 45.34
C GLY A 102 3.33 -3.69 46.69
N ASN A 103 2.42 -4.66 46.70
CA ASN A 103 1.91 -5.30 47.91
C ASN A 103 2.96 -6.19 48.61
N SER A 104 3.94 -6.73 47.86
CA SER A 104 5.07 -7.44 48.47
C SER A 104 6.06 -6.50 49.19
N SER A 105 6.13 -5.22 48.80
CA SER A 105 7.04 -4.23 49.40
C SER A 105 6.57 -3.72 50.77
N LEU A 106 5.26 -3.69 51.02
CA LEU A 106 4.69 -3.38 52.34
C LEU A 106 4.83 -4.55 53.34
N ARG A 107 4.96 -5.78 52.83
CA ARG A 107 5.13 -6.98 53.66
C ARG A 107 6.60 -7.34 53.91
N ASN A 108 7.54 -6.74 53.16
CA ASN A 108 8.96 -7.10 53.20
C ASN A 108 9.92 -5.98 53.62
N LYS A 109 9.50 -5.07 54.51
CA LYS A 109 10.41 -4.20 55.29
C LYS A 109 11.08 -4.93 56.47
N ARG A 110 11.30 -6.25 56.36
CA ARG A 110 12.06 -7.02 57.36
C ARG A 110 13.35 -7.65 56.84
N ASN A 111 13.52 -7.83 55.53
CA ASN A 111 14.71 -8.48 55.01
C ASN A 111 15.34 -7.62 53.90
N ALA A 112 16.05 -6.57 54.31
CA ALA A 112 17.13 -6.04 53.51
C ALA A 112 18.23 -7.12 53.38
N TYR A 113 19.09 -6.96 52.37
CA TYR A 113 20.31 -7.71 52.08
C TYR A 113 20.16 -8.95 51.16
N SER A 114 20.75 -8.78 49.98
CA SER A 114 21.07 -9.75 48.93
C SER A 114 19.97 -10.08 47.90
N SER A 115 20.12 -9.51 46.70
CA SER A 115 20.42 -10.28 45.47
C SER A 115 20.11 -9.42 44.24
N ARG A 116 21.18 -8.94 43.59
CA ARG A 116 21.16 -8.27 42.30
C ARG A 116 20.75 -9.26 41.21
N LYS A 117 19.47 -9.35 40.85
CA LYS A 117 19.00 -10.16 39.71
C LYS A 117 18.97 -9.31 38.43
N LYS A 118 19.89 -9.60 37.51
CA LYS A 118 19.83 -9.11 36.12
C LYS A 118 18.68 -9.83 35.40
N PHE A 119 17.75 -9.08 34.84
CA PHE A 119 16.70 -9.59 33.96
C PHE A 119 17.35 -10.09 32.66
N LYS A 120 17.30 -11.41 32.40
CA LYS A 120 17.66 -11.98 31.09
C LYS A 120 16.40 -12.03 30.23
N LYS A 121 16.38 -11.27 29.14
CA LYS A 121 15.39 -11.36 28.06
C LYS A 121 15.46 -12.77 27.48
N SER A 122 14.34 -13.48 27.45
CA SER A 122 14.24 -14.87 27.01
C SER A 122 14.48 -14.97 25.51
N SER A 123 15.55 -15.68 25.15
CA SER A 123 16.00 -15.97 23.79
C SER A 123 15.00 -16.76 22.92
N TRP A 124 13.85 -17.15 23.47
CA TRP A 124 12.91 -18.06 22.82
C TRP A 124 11.90 -17.32 21.94
N GLU A 125 11.53 -16.09 22.31
CA GLU A 125 10.51 -15.30 21.61
C GLU A 125 11.05 -14.64 20.32
N SER A 126 12.35 -14.35 20.28
CA SER A 126 13.00 -13.81 19.08
C SER A 126 13.03 -14.80 17.92
N ASN A 127 13.16 -16.10 18.18
CA ASN A 127 13.28 -17.10 17.12
C ASN A 127 11.94 -17.42 16.43
N GLU A 128 10.82 -17.41 17.16
CA GLU A 128 9.50 -17.69 16.58
C GLU A 128 8.96 -16.50 15.77
N ILE A 129 9.18 -15.27 16.26
CA ILE A 129 8.80 -14.05 15.55
C ILE A 129 9.64 -13.91 14.27
N GLU A 130 10.93 -14.25 14.31
CA GLU A 130 11.81 -14.19 13.14
C GLU A 130 11.50 -15.29 12.11
N GLY A 131 11.13 -16.49 12.57
CA GLY A 131 10.64 -17.56 11.69
C GLY A 131 9.32 -17.20 11.00
N SER A 132 8.41 -16.54 11.72
CA SER A 132 7.12 -16.09 11.17
C SER A 132 7.30 -14.99 10.12
N LYS A 133 8.22 -14.04 10.35
CA LYS A 133 8.57 -12.99 9.39
C LYS A 133 9.20 -13.55 8.11
N LYS A 134 10.07 -14.56 8.22
CA LYS A 134 10.68 -15.24 7.07
C LYS A 134 9.63 -15.97 6.22
N ARG A 135 8.71 -16.72 6.85
CA ARG A 135 7.62 -17.41 6.15
C ARG A 135 6.71 -16.44 5.40
N LEU A 136 6.39 -15.29 5.99
CA LEU A 136 5.59 -14.26 5.33
C LEU A 136 6.32 -13.65 4.13
N ALA A 137 7.63 -13.39 4.25
CA ALA A 137 8.44 -12.87 3.15
C ALA A 137 8.56 -13.89 2.00
N ASP A 138 8.76 -15.17 2.32
CA ASP A 138 8.84 -16.24 1.34
C ASP A 138 7.51 -16.40 0.58
N PHE A 139 6.38 -16.36 1.29
CA PHE A 139 5.05 -16.41 0.68
C PHE A 139 4.78 -15.22 -0.27
N MET A 140 5.18 -14.01 0.12
CA MET A 140 5.02 -12.82 -0.73
C MET A 140 5.86 -12.90 -1.99
N ASN A 141 7.11 -13.38 -1.88
CA ASN A 141 7.98 -13.58 -3.04
C ASN A 141 7.45 -14.66 -3.98
N GLU A 142 6.94 -15.77 -3.44
CA GLU A 142 6.35 -16.85 -4.23
C GLU A 142 5.06 -16.39 -4.93
N SER A 143 4.20 -15.64 -4.24
CA SER A 143 3.00 -15.03 -4.84
C SER A 143 3.35 -14.06 -5.96
N LEU A 144 4.39 -13.24 -5.80
CA LEU A 144 4.86 -12.31 -6.84
C LEU A 144 5.41 -13.07 -8.05
N LEU A 145 6.17 -14.15 -7.83
CA LEU A 145 6.65 -15.03 -8.91
C LEU A 145 5.48 -15.71 -9.66
N LEU A 146 4.47 -16.21 -8.95
CA LEU A 146 3.27 -16.77 -9.60
C LEU A 146 2.52 -15.72 -10.42
N SER A 147 2.44 -14.48 -9.95
CA SER A 147 1.79 -13.40 -10.70
C SER A 147 2.56 -12.97 -11.95
N ALA A 148 3.90 -13.11 -11.93
CA ALA A 148 4.76 -12.84 -13.09
C ALA A 148 4.70 -13.96 -14.13
N GLN A 149 4.36 -15.19 -13.71
CA GLN A 149 4.17 -16.33 -14.58
C GLN A 149 2.77 -16.31 -15.21
N LEU A 150 2.53 -15.40 -16.16
CA LEU A 150 1.32 -15.45 -16.99
C LEU A 150 1.27 -16.78 -17.75
N PRO A 151 0.13 -17.50 -17.78
CA PRO A 151 -0.04 -18.61 -18.71
C PRO A 151 0.09 -18.06 -20.14
N LYS A 152 0.97 -18.66 -20.93
CA LYS A 152 0.98 -18.45 -22.39
C LYS A 152 -0.38 -18.92 -22.90
N PHE A 153 -1.21 -17.98 -23.32
CA PHE A 153 -2.48 -18.27 -23.96
C PHE A 153 -2.14 -18.77 -25.36
N ASP A 154 -2.04 -20.09 -25.52
CA ASP A 154 -1.94 -20.69 -26.84
C ASP A 154 -3.27 -20.40 -27.58
N SER A 155 -3.15 -19.63 -28.65
CA SER A 155 -4.23 -19.21 -29.52
C SER A 155 -5.08 -20.40 -29.96
N PHE A 156 -6.34 -20.42 -29.53
CA PHE A 156 -7.35 -21.34 -30.04
C PHE A 156 -7.65 -21.05 -31.52
N GLY A 157 -7.39 -22.04 -32.36
CA GLY A 157 -8.28 -22.48 -33.43
C GLY A 157 -8.46 -21.55 -34.63
N GLN A 158 -7.49 -21.56 -35.56
CA GLN A 158 -7.81 -21.33 -36.96
C GLN A 158 -8.64 -22.50 -37.50
N GLY A 159 -9.68 -22.16 -38.26
CA GLY A 159 -10.68 -23.08 -38.76
C GLY A 159 -10.12 -24.14 -39.70
N ASN A 160 -10.57 -25.37 -39.49
CA ASN A 160 -10.53 -26.41 -40.51
C ASN A 160 -11.71 -26.17 -41.47
N SER A 161 -11.44 -25.51 -42.58
CA SER A 161 -12.14 -25.78 -43.84
C SER A 161 -11.28 -26.78 -44.62
N ASN A 162 -11.71 -28.04 -44.66
CA ASN A 162 -11.59 -28.94 -45.82
C ASN A 162 -12.08 -30.34 -45.46
N VAL A 163 -12.86 -30.89 -46.39
CA VAL A 163 -13.51 -32.22 -46.48
C VAL A 163 -14.89 -32.32 -45.85
#